data_AF-A0A0C4EZ73-F1
#
_entry.id   AF-A0A0C4EZ73-F1
#
_cell.length_a   1.000
_cell.length_b   1.000
_cell.length_c   1.000
_cell.angle_alpha   90.00
_cell.angle_beta   90.00
_cell.angle_gamma   90.00
#
_symmetry.space_group_name_H-M   'P 1'
#
loop_
_entity.id
_entity.type
_entity.pdbx_description
1 polymer ?
#
loop_
_entity_poly.entity_id
_entity_poly.type
_entity_poly.pdbx_seq_one_letter_code
_entity_poly.pdbx_strand_id
1 'polypeptide(L)'
;LVVVSQEPSWNPAIEAQAIDCLYRLGQTNRFCVYRYYVEGTLEMNIHQVQNRKGELALLSVPLHGNEEYECAQLLMRNLSN
;
A
#
# COMPACT_ATOMS: atom_id res chain seq x y z
N LEU A 1 14.23 -6.07 -6.31
CA LEU A 1 13.38 -7.29 -6.21
C LEU A 1 11.98 -6.90 -6.68
N VAL A 2 11.32 -7.74 -7.48
CA VAL A 2 10.00 -7.42 -8.06
C VAL A 2 8.96 -8.31 -7.40
N VAL A 3 7.88 -7.70 -6.91
CA VAL A 3 6.76 -8.40 -6.27
C VAL A 3 5.53 -8.22 -7.15
N VAL A 4 4.91 -9.34 -7.53
CA VAL A 4 3.70 -9.37 -8.35
C VAL A 4 2.60 -10.02 -7.52
N SER A 5 1.53 -9.28 -7.27
CA SER A 5 0.30 -9.86 -6.74
C SER A 5 -0.67 -10.12 -7.89
N GLN A 6 -1.19 -11.35 -7.98
CA GLN A 6 -2.16 -11.72 -9.02
C GLN A 6 -3.61 -11.37 -8.63
N GLU A 7 -3.93 -11.29 -7.34
CA GLU A 7 -5.30 -11.00 -6.89
C GLU A 7 -5.32 -10.00 -5.71
N PRO A 8 -6.17 -8.96 -5.77
CA PRO A 8 -6.29 -7.98 -4.69
C PRO A 8 -7.14 -8.50 -3.52
N SER A 9 -6.63 -8.34 -2.30
CA SER A 9 -7.33 -8.71 -1.07
C SER A 9 -8.20 -7.57 -0.51
N TRP A 10 -9.39 -7.85 0.03
CA TRP A 10 -10.28 -6.82 0.60
C TRP A 10 -9.72 -6.03 1.79
N ASN A 11 -8.73 -6.60 2.48
CA ASN A 11 -8.02 -5.97 3.58
C ASN A 11 -6.65 -5.47 3.10
N PRO A 12 -6.43 -4.16 2.96
CA PRO A 12 -5.16 -3.62 2.49
C PRO A 12 -3.98 -3.91 3.43
N ALA A 13 -4.23 -4.16 4.72
CA ALA A 13 -3.17 -4.42 5.71
C ALA A 13 -2.43 -5.75 5.47
N ILE A 14 -3.11 -6.75 4.88
CA ILE A 14 -2.49 -8.06 4.57
C ILE A 14 -1.41 -7.89 3.49
N GLU A 15 -1.71 -7.09 2.47
CA GLU A 15 -0.75 -6.81 1.40
C GLU A 15 0.41 -5.96 1.90
N ALA A 16 0.13 -4.95 2.73
CA ALA A 16 1.17 -4.15 3.38
C ALA A 16 2.12 -5.02 4.21
N GLN A 17 1.59 -5.95 5.01
CA GLN A 17 2.39 -6.89 5.79
C GLN A 17 3.26 -7.79 4.90
N ALA A 18 2.72 -8.27 3.77
CA ALA A 18 3.49 -9.06 2.81
C ALA A 18 4.62 -8.25 2.17
N ILE A 19 4.39 -6.97 1.87
CA ILE A 19 5.41 -6.04 1.38
C ILE A 19 6.47 -5.79 2.46
N ASP A 20 6.08 -5.59 3.71
CA ASP A 20 7.00 -5.39 4.85
C ASP A 20 7.88 -6.62 5.11
N CYS A 21 7.42 -7.83 4.79
CA CYS A 21 8.29 -9.01 4.83
C CYS A 21 9.46 -8.92 3.82
N LEU A 22 9.25 -8.23 2.70
CA LEU A 22 10.22 -8.07 1.61
C LEU A 22 11.03 -6.77 1.74
N TYR A 23 10.45 -5.75 2.37
CA TYR A 23 11.07 -4.48 2.71
C TYR A 23 11.54 -4.50 4.16
N ARG A 24 12.79 -4.89 4.39
CA ARG A 24 13.44 -4.77 5.70
C ARG A 24 14.36 -3.55 5.78
N LEU A 25 14.51 -3.03 7.00
CA LEU A 25 15.50 -2.01 7.34
C LEU A 25 16.91 -2.48 6.96
N GLY A 26 17.66 -1.64 6.24
CA GLY A 26 19.01 -1.95 5.74
C GLY A 26 19.07 -2.44 4.29
N GLN A 27 17.93 -2.58 3.61
CA GLN A 27 17.90 -2.99 2.22
C GLN A 27 18.32 -1.85 1.28
N THR A 28 19.46 -1.99 0.60
CA THR A 28 20.03 -0.97 -0.30
C THR A 28 19.45 -1.03 -1.71
N ASN A 29 18.84 -2.17 -2.06
CA ASN A 29 18.29 -2.40 -3.39
C ASN A 29 16.86 -1.85 -3.50
N ARG A 30 16.62 -1.06 -4.55
CA ARG A 30 15.28 -0.62 -4.90
C ARG A 30 14.40 -1.82 -5.25
N PHE A 31 13.15 -1.78 -4.78
CA PHE A 31 12.13 -2.76 -5.10
C PHE A 31 10.91 -2.04 -5.66
N CYS A 32 10.18 -2.74 -6.53
CA CYS A 32 8.95 -2.26 -7.13
C CYS A 32 7.86 -3.31 -6.90
N VAL A 33 6.67 -2.84 -6.54
CA VAL A 33 5.48 -3.67 -6.38
C VAL A 33 4.58 -3.39 -7.57
N TYR A 34 4.24 -4.42 -8.33
CA TYR A 34 3.31 -4.32 -9.46
C TYR A 34 2.00 -4.96 -9.08
N ARG A 35 0.93 -4.22 -9.36
CA ARG A 35 -0.45 -4.66 -9.17
C ARG A 35 -1.11 -4.70 -10.54
N TYR A 36 -1.78 -5.80 -10.83
CA TYR A 36 -2.53 -5.97 -12.07
C TYR A 36 -4.02 -5.82 -11.77
N TYR A 37 -4.68 -4.99 -12.58
CA TYR A 37 -6.12 -4.80 -12.54
C TYR A 37 -6.65 -4.88 -13.96
N VAL A 38 -7.84 -5.44 -14.12
CA VAL A 38 -8.56 -5.45 -15.38
C VAL A 38 -9.70 -4.44 -15.27
N GLU A 39 -9.92 -3.63 -16.31
CA GLU A 39 -11.00 -2.66 -16.32
C GLU A 39 -12.37 -3.35 -16.33
N GLY A 40 -13.31 -2.79 -15.57
CA GLY A 40 -14.68 -3.31 -15.49
C GLY A 40 -14.83 -4.61 -14.69
N THR A 41 -13.78 -5.08 -14.01
CA THR A 41 -13.83 -6.30 -13.21
C THR A 41 -13.92 -6.04 -11.72
N LEU A 42 -14.12 -7.12 -10.95
CA LEU A 42 -14.26 -7.07 -9.49
C LEU A 42 -12.98 -6.53 -8.82
N GLU A 43 -11.81 -6.84 -9.36
CA GLU A 43 -10.50 -6.42 -8.87
C GLU A 43 -10.39 -4.89 -8.81
N MET A 44 -10.90 -4.18 -9.82
CA MET A 44 -10.94 -2.72 -9.86
C MET A 44 -11.85 -2.15 -8.77
N ASN A 45 -12.99 -2.80 -8.50
CA ASN A 45 -13.89 -2.39 -7.41
C ASN A 45 -13.25 -2.64 -6.04
N ILE A 46 -12.56 -3.76 -5.86
CA ILE A 46 -11.81 -4.06 -4.62
C ILE A 46 -10.74 -2.98 -4.40
N HIS A 47 -10.01 -2.59 -5.45
CA HIS A 47 -9.01 -1.53 -5.36
C HIS A 47 -9.63 -0.19 -4.91
N GLN A 48 -10.77 0.21 -5.47
CA GLN A 48 -11.47 1.43 -5.03
C GLN A 48 -11.90 1.36 -3.56
N VAL A 49 -12.40 0.21 -3.11
CA VAL A 49 -12.78 -0.01 -1.70
C VAL A 49 -11.55 0.06 -0.79
N GLN A 50 -10.42 -0.51 -1.20
CA GLN A 50 -9.16 -0.40 -0.46
C GLN A 50 -8.71 1.05 -0.31
N ASN A 51 -8.73 1.84 -1.39
CA ASN A 51 -8.35 3.25 -1.35
C ASN A 51 -9.21 4.03 -0.36
N ARG A 52 -10.54 3.84 -0.43
CA ARG A 52 -11.47 4.49 0.51
C ARG A 52 -11.24 4.08 1.95
N LYS A 53 -10.93 2.80 2.21
CA LYS A 53 -10.56 2.33 3.56
C LYS A 53 -9.27 2.97 4.06
N GLY A 54 -8.28 3.14 3.18
CA GLY A 54 -7.00 3.80 3.48
C GLY A 54 -7.18 5.28 3.85
N GLU A 55 -8.00 6.01 3.10
CA GLU A 55 -8.32 7.42 3.39
C GLU A 55 -8.99 7.58 4.76
N LEU A 56 -9.95 6.71 5.08
CA LEU A 56 -10.62 6.72 6.38
C LEU A 56 -9.66 6.38 7.52
N ALA A 57 -8.73 5.44 7.30
CA ALA A 57 -7.71 5.12 8.28
C ALA A 57 -6.81 6.34 8.55
N LEU A 58 -6.37 7.06 7.51
CA LEU A 58 -5.53 8.25 7.64
C LEU A 58 -6.21 9.35 8.46
N LEU A 59 -7.51 9.58 8.27
CA LEU A 59 -8.29 10.55 9.04
C LEU A 59 -8.35 10.21 10.54
N SER A 60 -8.28 8.92 10.89
CA SER A 60 -8.37 8.46 12.28
C SER A 60 -7.03 8.47 13.02
N VAL A 61 -5.90 8.56 12.30
CA VAL A 61 -4.57 8.60 12.92
C VAL A 61 -4.34 9.98 13.54
N PRO A 62 -4.03 10.07 14.85
CA PRO A 62 -3.77 11.35 15.48
C PRO A 62 -2.52 12.00 14.88
N LEU A 63 -2.64 13.26 14.46
CA LEU A 63 -1.58 14.07 13.82
C LEU A 63 -0.37 14.39 14.72
N HIS A 64 -0.28 13.83 15.92
CA HIS A 64 0.74 14.18 16.91
C HIS A 64 1.51 12.94 17.38
N GLY A 65 2.77 12.87 16.94
CA GLY A 65 3.79 12.02 17.54
C GLY A 65 4.27 10.90 16.62
N ASN A 66 5.32 11.19 15.84
CA ASN A 66 6.54 10.38 15.66
C ASN A 66 7.05 10.49 14.22
N GLU A 67 8.34 10.83 14.08
CA GLU A 67 9.10 10.97 12.83
C GLU A 67 9.09 9.69 11.95
N GLU A 68 8.65 8.56 12.51
CA GLU A 68 8.58 7.25 11.83
C GLU A 68 7.52 7.16 10.72
N TYR A 69 6.49 8.03 10.72
CA TYR A 69 5.42 7.98 9.72
C TYR A 69 5.70 8.74 8.42
N GLU A 70 6.82 9.46 8.34
CA GLU A 70 7.18 10.25 7.16
C GLU A 70 7.44 9.36 5.93
N CYS A 71 8.03 8.18 6.14
CA CYS A 71 8.22 7.17 5.10
C CYS A 71 6.90 6.54 4.62
N ALA A 72 5.94 6.33 5.51
CA ALA A 72 4.62 5.83 5.15
C ALA A 72 3.82 6.88 4.36
N GLN A 73 3.94 8.16 4.71
CA GLN A 73 3.35 9.27 3.97
C GLN A 73 3.98 9.45 2.57
N LEU A 74 5.31 9.29 2.46
CA LEU A 74 6.02 9.31 1.18
C LEU A 74 5.61 8.14 0.26
N LEU A 75 5.35 6.96 0.81
CA LEU A 75 4.83 5.81 0.05
C LEU A 75 3.42 6.07 -0.48
N MET A 76 2.52 6.62 0.33
CA MET A 76 1.15 6.94 -0.11
C MET A 76 1.10 8.07 -1.15
N ARG A 77 1.98 9.07 -1.03
CA ARG A 77 2.06 10.21 -1.97
C ARG A 77 2.55 9.83 -3.38
N ASN A 78 3.35 8.77 -3.51
CA ASN A 78 3.82 8.30 -4.81
C ASN A 78 2.86 7.32 -5.50
N LEU A 79 1.80 6.89 -4.80
CA LEU A 79 0.71 6.07 -5.36
C LEU A 79 -0.38 6.91 -6.04
N SER A 80 -0.36 8.25 -5.86
CA SER A 80 -1.35 9.18 -6.43
C SER A 80 -0.86 9.93 -7.69
N ASN A 81 0.26 9.51 -8.30
CA ASN A 81 0.76 10.03 -9.59
C ASN A 81 0.90 8.90 -10.60
#